data_AF-A0A3N4PN38-F1
#
_entry.id   AF-A0A3N4PN38-F1
#
_cell.length_a   1.000
_cell.length_b   1.000
_cell.length_c   1.000
_cell.angle_alpha   90.00
_cell.angle_beta   90.00
_cell.angle_gamma   90.00
#
_symmetry.space_group_name_H-M   'P 1'
#
loop_
_entity.id
_entity.type
_entity.pdbx_description
1 polymer ?
#
loop_
_entity_poly.entity_id
_entity_poly.type
_entity_poly.pdbx_seq_one_letter_code
_entity_poly.pdbx_strand_id
1 'polypeptide(L)'
;MSYDYFMQAHVHGEAQEIPTEKFLRIFEKYISQKDDSYIDLYFDELNSCTVYMDTGEPTNSGITINRPCADERLIRCLYAVMQLGNFVFYEPDGKHMIALSIETEQHLPEDMVETLGKPLVAEGWEAFLEAYTNNRE
;
A
#
# COMPACT_ATOMS: atom_id res chain seq x y z
N MET A 1 -0.17 -18.72 -9.24
CA MET A 1 -0.46 -17.28 -9.33
C MET A 1 0.00 -16.66 -8.03
N SER A 2 0.83 -15.62 -8.06
CA SER A 2 1.14 -14.85 -6.85
C SER A 2 -0.02 -13.89 -6.57
N TYR A 3 -0.28 -13.67 -5.30
CA TYR A 3 -1.23 -12.68 -4.84
C TYR A 3 -0.48 -11.38 -4.55
N ASP A 4 -1.02 -10.25 -5.01
CA ASP A 4 -0.35 -8.95 -4.91
C ASP A 4 -1.27 -7.92 -4.22
N TYR A 5 -0.67 -7.05 -3.40
CA TYR A 5 -1.30 -5.82 -2.91
C TYR A 5 -0.79 -4.63 -3.70
N PHE A 6 -1.70 -3.71 -3.99
CA PHE A 6 -1.39 -2.48 -4.68
C PHE A 6 -1.65 -1.30 -3.75
N MET A 7 -0.70 -0.37 -3.73
CA MET A 7 -0.84 0.90 -3.01
C MET A 7 -0.43 2.03 -3.95
N GLN A 8 -1.35 2.95 -4.23
CA GLN A 8 -1.11 4.05 -5.16
C GLN A 8 -1.59 5.36 -4.57
N ALA A 9 -0.76 6.40 -4.63
CA ALA A 9 -1.06 7.74 -4.17
C ALA A 9 -1.42 8.65 -5.33
N HIS A 10 -2.48 9.44 -5.16
CA HIS A 10 -2.99 10.33 -6.21
C HIS A 10 -3.23 11.75 -5.72
N VAL A 11 -3.02 12.73 -6.60
CA VAL A 11 -3.39 14.12 -6.37
C VAL A 11 -4.02 14.70 -7.64
N HIS A 12 -5.31 15.00 -7.55
CA HIS A 12 -6.10 15.55 -8.67
C HIS A 12 -6.10 14.65 -9.92
N GLY A 13 -6.24 13.34 -9.74
CA GLY A 13 -6.25 12.35 -10.81
C GLY A 13 -4.86 11.94 -11.31
N GLU A 14 -3.80 12.60 -10.87
CA GLU A 14 -2.42 12.30 -11.24
C GLU A 14 -1.69 11.52 -10.14
N ALA A 15 -0.59 10.87 -10.50
CA ALA A 15 0.29 10.21 -9.56
C ALA A 15 0.88 11.22 -8.56
N GLN A 16 0.69 10.99 -7.26
CA GLN A 16 1.31 11.80 -6.20
C GLN A 16 2.72 11.28 -5.93
N GLU A 17 3.73 12.11 -6.16
CA GLU A 17 5.12 11.76 -5.85
C GLU A 17 5.39 11.77 -4.34
N ILE A 18 5.81 10.63 -3.80
CA ILE A 18 6.21 10.47 -2.40
C ILE A 18 7.71 10.17 -2.36
N PRO A 19 8.51 10.85 -1.51
CA PRO A 19 9.94 10.59 -1.42
C PRO A 19 10.24 9.13 -1.10
N THR A 20 11.10 8.51 -1.91
CA THR A 20 11.51 7.09 -1.80
C THR A 20 12.04 6.75 -0.42
N GLU A 21 12.78 7.69 0.20
CA GLU A 21 13.30 7.55 1.56
C GLU A 21 12.21 7.33 2.62
N LYS A 22 10.99 7.87 2.42
CA LYS A 22 9.89 7.70 3.39
C LYS A 22 9.35 6.28 3.37
N PHE A 23 9.22 5.67 2.20
CA PHE A 23 8.87 4.24 2.09
C PHE A 23 9.95 3.38 2.74
N LEU A 24 11.20 3.58 2.35
CA LEU A 24 12.33 2.80 2.86
C LEU A 24 12.42 2.88 4.39
N ARG A 25 12.18 4.06 4.98
CA ARG A 25 12.19 4.25 6.42
C ARG A 25 11.09 3.47 7.15
N ILE A 26 9.91 3.31 6.55
CA ILE A 26 8.84 2.49 7.15
C ILE A 26 9.26 1.03 7.23
N PHE A 27 9.93 0.54 6.19
CA PHE A 27 10.32 -0.86 6.07
C PHE A 27 11.69 -1.19 6.68
N GLU A 28 12.50 -0.18 7.04
CA GLU A 28 13.94 -0.29 7.32
C GLU A 28 14.32 -1.46 8.25
N LYS A 29 13.50 -1.73 9.27
CA LYS A 29 13.75 -2.77 10.27
C LYS A 29 13.60 -4.19 9.71
N TYR A 30 12.85 -4.35 8.62
CA TYR A 30 12.47 -5.63 8.05
C TYR A 30 13.16 -5.91 6.71
N ILE A 31 13.89 -4.95 6.15
CA ILE A 31 14.60 -5.13 4.88
C ILE A 31 15.71 -6.18 5.07
N SER A 32 15.58 -7.32 4.39
CA SER A 32 16.60 -8.35 4.29
C SER A 32 17.47 -8.20 3.04
N GLN A 33 16.88 -7.70 1.96
CA GLN A 33 17.55 -7.42 0.70
C GLN A 33 16.99 -6.13 0.07
N LYS A 34 17.86 -5.38 -0.60
CA LYS A 34 17.50 -4.20 -1.38
C LYS A 34 18.14 -4.30 -2.75
N ASP A 35 17.35 -4.01 -3.77
CA ASP A 35 17.73 -3.91 -5.17
C ASP A 35 17.21 -2.57 -5.73
N ASP A 36 17.54 -2.23 -6.96
CA ASP A 36 17.11 -0.98 -7.60
C ASP A 36 15.59 -0.97 -7.85
N SER A 37 14.95 -2.14 -7.96
CA SER A 37 13.52 -2.26 -8.30
C SER A 37 12.64 -2.91 -7.22
N TYR A 38 13.22 -3.33 -6.09
CA TYR A 38 12.47 -3.91 -4.98
C TYR A 38 13.26 -3.91 -3.66
N ILE A 39 12.53 -4.16 -2.57
CA ILE A 39 13.08 -4.59 -1.29
C ILE A 39 12.40 -5.91 -0.88
N ASP A 40 13.17 -6.82 -0.30
CA ASP A 40 12.59 -7.99 0.37
C ASP A 40 12.45 -7.70 1.86
N LEU A 41 11.29 -8.05 2.40
CA LEU A 41 10.98 -7.96 3.80
C LEU A 41 11.03 -9.35 4.42
N TYR A 42 11.76 -9.46 5.52
CA TYR A 42 11.84 -10.66 6.35
C TYR A 42 11.39 -10.35 7.77
N PHE A 43 10.32 -11.00 8.20
CA PHE A 43 9.76 -10.85 9.54
C PHE A 43 10.16 -12.04 10.43
N ASP A 44 10.10 -13.26 9.89
CA ASP A 44 10.57 -14.52 10.47
C ASP A 44 10.56 -15.64 9.41
N GLU A 45 10.84 -16.88 9.81
CA GLU A 45 10.96 -18.05 8.92
C GLU A 45 9.69 -18.34 8.08
N LEU A 46 8.52 -17.92 8.56
CA LEU A 46 7.23 -18.16 7.89
C LEU A 46 6.68 -16.90 7.21
N ASN A 47 7.21 -15.73 7.55
CA ASN A 47 6.67 -14.43 7.13
C ASN A 47 7.73 -13.62 6.37
N SER A 48 7.57 -13.58 5.05
CA SER A 48 8.35 -12.72 4.16
C SER A 48 7.51 -12.30 2.95
N CYS A 49 7.86 -11.17 2.36
CA CYS A 49 7.24 -10.67 1.13
C CYS A 49 8.21 -9.74 0.39
N THR A 50 7.92 -9.47 -0.88
CA THR A 50 8.71 -8.53 -1.69
C THR A 50 7.89 -7.27 -1.94
N VAL A 51 8.48 -6.10 -1.73
CA VAL A 51 7.89 -4.81 -2.07
C VAL A 51 8.59 -4.27 -3.31
N TYR A 52 7.86 -4.21 -4.42
CA TYR A 52 8.31 -3.60 -5.66
C TYR A 52 8.08 -2.09 -5.62
N MET A 53 9.16 -1.36 -5.86
CA MET A 53 9.26 0.09 -5.96
C MET A 53 10.63 0.45 -6.57
N ASP A 54 10.74 1.57 -7.26
CA ASP A 54 12.05 2.01 -7.77
C ASP A 54 12.84 2.65 -6.62
N THR A 55 13.88 1.97 -6.14
CA THR A 55 14.67 2.44 -5.01
C THR A 55 15.81 3.38 -5.42
N GLY A 56 16.07 3.50 -6.72
CA GLY A 56 17.04 4.41 -7.31
C GLY A 56 16.45 5.79 -7.63
N GLU A 57 15.15 5.86 -7.91
CA GLU A 57 14.43 7.11 -8.12
C GLU A 57 14.19 7.88 -6.81
N PRO A 58 14.20 9.22 -6.83
CA PRO A 58 14.03 10.04 -5.63
C PRO A 58 12.59 9.98 -5.07
N THR A 59 11.62 9.65 -5.92
CA THR A 59 10.20 9.59 -5.60
C THR A 59 9.55 8.35 -6.19
N ASN A 60 8.49 7.89 -5.55
CA ASN A 60 7.58 6.85 -6.05
C ASN A 60 6.14 7.32 -5.80
N SER A 61 5.20 6.94 -6.67
CA SER A 61 3.77 7.19 -6.46
C SER A 61 3.00 5.99 -5.94
N GLY A 62 3.63 4.82 -5.91
CA GLY A 62 2.99 3.61 -5.45
C GLY A 62 3.99 2.49 -5.22
N ILE A 63 3.53 1.45 -4.55
CA ILE A 63 4.29 0.22 -4.30
C ILE A 63 3.39 -0.99 -4.57
N THR A 64 4.01 -2.11 -4.93
CA THR A 64 3.32 -3.39 -5.06
C THR A 64 3.93 -4.39 -4.09
N ILE A 65 3.11 -5.06 -3.27
CA ILE A 65 3.57 -6.08 -2.34
C ILE A 65 3.22 -7.46 -2.89
N ASN A 66 4.24 -8.20 -3.28
CA ASN A 66 4.12 -9.56 -3.79
C ASN A 66 4.16 -10.58 -2.66
N ARG A 67 3.24 -11.54 -2.71
CA ARG A 67 3.08 -12.61 -1.70
C ARG A 67 3.00 -12.02 -0.28
N PRO A 68 2.05 -11.11 0.00
CA PRO A 68 1.92 -10.55 1.33
C PRO A 68 1.66 -11.64 2.37
N CYS A 69 2.38 -11.57 3.49
CA CYS A 69 2.20 -12.48 4.62
C CYS A 69 1.12 -11.97 5.59
N ALA A 70 0.57 -12.86 6.43
CA ALA A 70 -0.47 -12.50 7.40
C ALA A 70 0.07 -11.85 8.68
N ASP A 71 1.34 -11.46 8.72
CA ASP A 71 1.97 -10.86 9.89
C ASP A 71 1.46 -9.44 10.17
N GLU A 72 1.10 -9.16 11.42
CA GLU A 72 0.62 -7.84 11.85
C GLU A 72 1.65 -6.73 11.56
N ARG A 73 2.95 -7.04 11.58
CA ARG A 73 4.02 -6.09 11.26
C ARG A 73 3.91 -5.59 9.82
N LEU A 74 3.51 -6.44 8.88
CA LEU A 74 3.25 -6.01 7.51
C LEU A 74 2.05 -5.06 7.47
N ILE A 75 0.93 -5.42 8.11
CA ILE A 75 -0.29 -4.59 8.14
C ILE A 75 0.01 -3.19 8.71
N ARG A 76 0.84 -3.10 9.77
CA ARG A 76 1.30 -1.83 10.32
C ARG A 76 2.15 -1.03 9.34
N CYS A 77 3.00 -1.68 8.56
CA CYS A 77 3.77 -1.00 7.52
C CYS A 77 2.86 -0.47 6.40
N LEU A 78 1.87 -1.25 5.95
CA LEU A 78 0.89 -0.80 4.96
C LEU A 78 0.13 0.43 5.49
N TYR A 79 -0.37 0.39 6.72
CA TYR A 79 -1.01 1.56 7.34
C TYR A 79 -0.08 2.79 7.39
N ALA A 80 1.18 2.61 7.76
CA ALA A 80 2.15 3.70 7.80
C ALA A 80 2.42 4.28 6.39
N VAL A 81 2.46 3.45 5.34
CA VAL A 81 2.59 3.91 3.95
C VAL A 81 1.35 4.72 3.56
N MET A 82 0.16 4.24 3.90
CA MET A 82 -1.09 4.94 3.63
C MET A 82 -1.12 6.36 4.25
N GLN A 83 -0.39 6.59 5.35
CA GLN A 83 -0.29 7.90 6.00
C GLN A 83 0.66 8.88 5.31
N LEU A 84 1.45 8.46 4.32
CA LEU A 84 2.41 9.33 3.65
C LEU A 84 1.78 10.30 2.66
N GLY A 85 0.56 10.02 2.19
CA GLY A 85 -0.13 10.79 1.17
C GLY A 85 -1.56 10.28 0.95
N ASN A 86 -2.12 10.62 -0.20
CA ASN A 86 -3.48 10.26 -0.61
C ASN A 86 -3.50 8.85 -1.22
N PHE A 87 -3.09 7.87 -0.43
CA PHE A 87 -3.02 6.50 -0.89
C PHE A 87 -4.38 5.81 -0.89
N VAL A 88 -4.58 4.96 -1.89
CA VAL A 88 -5.52 3.85 -1.85
C VAL A 88 -4.79 2.52 -1.79
N PHE A 89 -5.31 1.62 -0.97
CA PHE A 89 -4.94 0.21 -0.94
C PHE A 89 -6.02 -0.61 -1.66
N TYR A 90 -5.62 -1.56 -2.49
CA TYR A 90 -6.54 -2.52 -3.08
C TYR A 90 -5.82 -3.81 -3.47
N GLU A 91 -6.62 -4.84 -3.72
CA GLU A 91 -6.15 -6.20 -4.02
C GLU A 91 -7.12 -6.87 -5.01
N PRO A 92 -6.66 -7.83 -5.83
CA PRO A 92 -7.47 -8.38 -6.93
C PRO A 92 -8.84 -8.94 -6.53
N ASP A 93 -8.91 -9.57 -5.35
CA ASP A 93 -10.12 -10.22 -4.83
C ASP A 93 -10.78 -9.38 -3.70
N GLY A 94 -10.35 -8.13 -3.52
CA GLY A 94 -10.86 -7.24 -2.48
C GLY A 94 -12.21 -6.64 -2.86
N LYS A 95 -13.13 -6.54 -1.90
CA LYS A 95 -14.45 -5.91 -2.10
C LYS A 95 -14.36 -4.42 -2.41
N HIS A 96 -13.42 -3.74 -1.75
CA HIS A 96 -13.28 -2.29 -1.80
C HIS A 96 -11.81 -1.90 -1.90
N MET A 97 -11.55 -0.77 -2.56
CA MET A 97 -10.36 0.01 -2.26
C MET A 97 -10.50 0.59 -0.85
N ILE A 98 -9.40 0.76 -0.13
CA ILE A 98 -9.37 1.35 1.21
C ILE A 98 -8.59 2.66 1.14
N ALA A 99 -9.15 3.73 1.69
CA ALA A 99 -8.49 5.03 1.85
C ALA A 99 -8.53 5.47 3.32
N LEU A 100 -7.56 6.27 3.78
CA LEU A 100 -7.54 6.76 5.16
C LEU A 100 -8.27 8.10 5.38
N SER A 101 -8.71 8.76 4.31
CA SER A 101 -9.45 10.02 4.39
C SER A 101 -10.44 10.16 3.25
N ILE A 102 -11.52 10.89 3.50
CA ILE A 102 -12.48 11.26 2.45
C ILE A 102 -11.88 12.19 1.39
N GLU A 103 -10.85 12.96 1.75
CA GLU A 103 -10.12 13.82 0.81
C GLU A 103 -9.39 12.99 -0.25
N THR A 104 -8.88 11.82 0.12
CA THR A 104 -8.23 10.90 -0.84
C THR A 104 -9.16 10.54 -2.00
N GLU A 105 -10.46 10.30 -1.73
CA GLU A 105 -11.45 9.99 -2.79
C GLU A 105 -11.50 11.09 -3.86
N GLN A 106 -11.35 12.36 -3.46
CA GLN A 106 -11.43 13.52 -4.37
C GLN A 106 -10.22 13.64 -5.30
N HIS A 107 -9.13 12.94 -4.97
CA HIS A 107 -7.90 12.96 -5.74
C HIS A 107 -7.75 11.75 -6.66
N LEU A 108 -8.65 10.76 -6.58
CA LEU A 108 -8.56 9.56 -7.39
C LEU A 108 -8.86 9.83 -8.86
N PRO A 109 -8.20 9.10 -9.78
CA PRO A 109 -8.57 9.08 -11.19
C PRO A 109 -10.02 8.61 -11.37
N GLU A 110 -10.77 9.26 -12.27
CA GLU A 110 -12.18 8.92 -12.52
C GLU A 110 -12.34 7.47 -13.01
N ASP A 111 -11.46 7.03 -13.91
CA ASP A 111 -11.46 5.68 -14.48
C ASP A 111 -11.19 4.58 -13.43
N MET A 112 -10.34 4.89 -12.44
CA MET A 112 -10.10 4.00 -11.30
C MET A 112 -11.36 3.83 -10.45
N VAL A 113 -12.07 4.91 -10.16
CA VAL A 113 -13.32 4.88 -9.38
C VAL A 113 -14.44 4.18 -10.16
N GLU A 114 -14.51 4.39 -11.48
CA GLU A 114 -15.48 3.69 -12.34
C GLU A 114 -15.22 2.18 -12.39
N THR A 115 -13.96 1.76 -12.37
CA THR A 115 -13.56 0.36 -12.51
C THR A 115 -13.60 -0.41 -11.18
N LEU A 116 -13.05 0.20 -10.12
CA LEU A 116 -12.86 -0.45 -8.81
C LEU A 116 -13.91 -0.01 -7.78
N GLY A 117 -14.79 0.94 -8.12
CA GLY A 117 -15.77 1.51 -7.23
C GLY A 117 -15.20 2.61 -6.33
N LYS A 118 -16.05 3.19 -5.47
CA LYS A 118 -15.59 4.17 -4.49
C LYS A 118 -14.77 3.50 -3.38
N PRO A 119 -13.73 4.15 -2.85
CA PRO A 119 -12.99 3.62 -1.71
C PRO A 119 -13.86 3.59 -0.46
N LEU A 120 -13.69 2.54 0.34
CA LEU A 120 -14.10 2.52 1.73
C LEU A 120 -13.15 3.41 2.53
N VAL A 121 -13.68 4.48 3.12
CA VAL A 121 -12.90 5.39 3.97
C VAL A 121 -12.79 4.78 5.37
N ALA A 122 -11.56 4.50 5.79
CA ALA A 122 -11.21 3.85 7.04
C ALA A 122 -10.24 4.74 7.84
N GLU A 123 -10.79 5.75 8.53
CA GLU A 123 -9.99 6.73 9.25
C GLU A 123 -9.40 6.14 10.54
N GLY A 124 -8.07 6.18 10.66
CA GLY A 124 -7.37 5.67 11.84
C GLY A 124 -7.05 4.17 11.77
N TRP A 125 -6.26 3.71 12.75
CA TRP A 125 -5.72 2.34 12.76
C TRP A 125 -6.80 1.27 12.90
N GLU A 126 -7.75 1.45 13.81
CA GLU A 126 -8.79 0.44 14.10
C GLU A 126 -9.71 0.24 12.90
N ALA A 127 -10.18 1.33 12.30
CA ALA A 127 -11.01 1.27 11.10
C ALA A 127 -10.25 0.67 9.91
N PHE A 128 -8.98 1.03 9.72
CA PHE A 128 -8.14 0.44 8.67
C PHE A 128 -7.96 -1.07 8.88
N LEU A 129 -7.67 -1.51 10.11
CA LEU A 129 -7.48 -2.93 10.41
C LEU A 129 -8.77 -3.73 10.20
N GLU A 130 -9.92 -3.17 10.61
CA GLU A 130 -11.24 -3.78 10.35
C GLU A 130 -11.52 -3.88 8.85
N ALA A 131 -11.33 -2.79 8.10
CA ALA A 131 -11.52 -2.78 6.66
C ALA A 131 -10.60 -3.79 5.96
N TYR A 132 -9.31 -3.81 6.30
CA TYR A 132 -8.32 -4.73 5.76
C TYR A 132 -8.70 -6.19 6.01
N THR A 133 -9.10 -6.52 7.24
CA THR A 133 -9.44 -7.91 7.63
C THR A 133 -10.69 -8.41 6.91
N ASN A 134 -11.70 -7.55 6.76
CA ASN A 134 -12.99 -7.92 6.20
C ASN A 134 -13.10 -7.75 4.68
N ASN A 135 -12.04 -7.23 4.02
CA ASN A 135 -12.06 -6.91 2.60
C ASN A 135 -12.19 -8.14 1.70
N ARG A 136 -11.88 -9.33 2.22
CA ARG A 136 -11.86 -10.60 1.49
C ARG A 136 -13.00 -11.56 1.80
N GLU A 137 -13.82 -11.29 2.83
CA GLU A 137 -14.80 -12.27 3.36
C GLU A 137 -16.06 -12.50 2.51
#